data_AF-A0A528UG74-F1
#
_entry.id   AF-A0A528UG74-F1
#
_cell.length_a   1.000
_cell.length_b   1.000
_cell.length_c   1.000
_cell.angle_alpha   90.00
_cell.angle_beta   90.00
_cell.angle_gamma   90.00
#
_symmetry.space_group_name_H-M   'P 1'
#
loop_
_entity.id
_entity.type
_entity.pdbx_description
1 polymer ?
#
loop_
_entity_poly.entity_id
_entity_poly.type
_entity_poly.pdbx_seq_one_letter_code
_entity_poly.pdbx_strand_id
1 'polypeptide(L)'
;MIYSGNAPWLDRSLKLSLSFEPFLLSIAESIAKEAGKRRKEDAVQNIKTALSVILFNLLRSHALHPSQGVRMDLSSDGYPKGPLNPYRLGIRSVRKVVKYLANSNPPLIHKKGGNFDKVRGLKYSTEIWISDDLKIKILNYMKDYKSYQIIPMNYIHYPLLVTHLE
;
A
#
# COMPACT_ATOMS: atom_id res chain seq x y z
N MET A 1 -13.49 19.70 -6.81
CA MET A 1 -12.65 18.71 -7.53
C MET A 1 -13.61 17.70 -8.15
N ILE A 2 -13.77 17.72 -9.49
CA ILE A 2 -14.70 16.84 -10.20
C ILE A 2 -14.06 15.45 -10.22
N TYR A 3 -14.56 14.54 -9.39
CA TYR A 3 -14.10 13.15 -9.41
C TYR A 3 -14.87 12.40 -10.49
N SER A 4 -14.19 12.10 -11.60
CA SER A 4 -14.63 11.04 -12.50
C SER A 4 -14.77 9.76 -11.67
N GLY A 5 -15.82 8.97 -11.84
CA GLY A 5 -16.06 7.70 -11.11
C GLY A 5 -15.02 6.59 -11.33
N ASN A 6 -13.81 6.94 -11.76
CA ASN A 6 -12.67 6.07 -12.00
C ASN A 6 -11.80 5.92 -10.74
N ALA A 7 -11.37 4.69 -10.47
CA ALA A 7 -10.42 4.38 -9.41
C ALA A 7 -9.09 5.17 -9.57
N PRO A 8 -8.53 5.73 -8.48
CA PRO A 8 -7.28 6.48 -8.53
C PRO A 8 -6.07 5.58 -8.84
N TRP A 9 -5.07 6.13 -9.51
CA TRP A 9 -3.77 5.48 -9.68
C TRP A 9 -2.96 5.51 -8.39
N LEU A 10 -2.09 4.51 -8.20
CA LEU A 10 -1.12 4.45 -7.11
C LEU A 10 -0.25 5.71 -7.12
N ASP A 11 -0.41 6.54 -6.10
CA ASP A 11 0.43 7.71 -5.88
C ASP A 11 1.71 7.28 -5.17
N ARG A 12 2.80 7.17 -5.95
CA ARG A 12 4.11 6.72 -5.47
C ARG A 12 4.87 7.80 -4.69
N SER A 13 4.34 9.03 -4.62
CA SER A 13 4.91 10.11 -3.82
C SER A 13 4.47 10.08 -2.36
N LEU A 14 3.44 9.29 -2.05
CA LEU A 14 2.84 9.19 -0.73
C LEU A 14 3.15 7.84 -0.07
N LYS A 15 3.47 7.88 1.22
CA LYS A 15 3.77 6.69 2.05
C LYS A 15 3.30 6.93 3.48
N LEU A 16 3.18 5.87 4.27
CA LEU A 16 2.87 5.99 5.70
C LEU A 16 3.99 6.70 6.46
N SER A 17 3.62 7.35 7.57
CA SER A 17 4.54 8.03 8.47
C SER A 17 5.51 7.04 9.13
N LEU A 18 6.61 7.58 9.68
CA LEU A 18 7.61 6.80 10.42
C LEU A 18 7.02 6.09 11.64
N SER A 19 5.92 6.58 12.20
CA SER A 19 5.22 5.92 13.31
C SER A 19 4.73 4.52 12.97
N PHE A 20 4.62 4.15 11.68
CA PHE A 20 4.27 2.80 11.24
C PHE A 20 5.51 1.91 10.96
N GLU A 21 6.73 2.37 11.19
CA GLU A 21 7.97 1.61 10.94
C GLU A 21 7.92 0.19 11.52
N PRO A 22 7.63 0.00 12.83
CA PRO A 22 7.59 -1.34 13.43
C PRO A 22 6.58 -2.28 12.74
N PHE A 23 5.39 -1.74 12.43
CA PHE A 23 4.35 -2.49 11.72
C PHE A 23 4.82 -2.91 10.32
N LEU A 24 5.37 -1.96 9.56
CA LEU A 24 5.84 -2.20 8.21
C LEU A 24 7.02 -3.16 8.16
N LEU A 25 7.94 -3.06 9.13
CA LEU A 25 9.13 -3.89 9.21
C LEU A 25 8.76 -5.36 9.43
N SER A 26 7.85 -5.65 10.38
CA SER A 26 7.43 -7.04 10.67
C SER A 26 6.83 -7.75 9.45
N ILE A 27 6.01 -7.05 8.66
CA ILE A 27 5.43 -7.60 7.42
C ILE A 27 6.51 -7.71 6.34
N ALA A 28 7.38 -6.70 6.19
CA ALA A 28 8.43 -6.70 5.18
C ALA A 28 9.42 -7.85 5.37
N GLU A 29 9.78 -8.16 6.62
CA GLU A 29 10.61 -9.31 6.97
C GLU A 29 9.93 -10.64 6.62
N SER A 30 8.63 -10.76 6.89
CA SER A 30 7.83 -11.93 6.52
C SER A 30 7.87 -12.18 5.00
N ILE A 31 7.65 -11.12 4.21
CA ILE A 31 7.74 -11.16 2.73
C ILE A 31 9.16 -11.54 2.27
N ALA A 32 10.19 -10.98 2.90
CA ALA A 32 11.58 -11.26 2.54
C ALA A 32 11.96 -12.71 2.82
N LYS A 33 11.51 -13.26 3.96
CA LYS A 33 11.71 -14.65 4.37
C LYS A 33 11.07 -15.63 3.40
N GLU A 34 9.81 -15.40 3.00
CA GLU A 34 9.11 -16.24 2.01
C GLU A 34 9.79 -16.24 0.64
N ALA A 35 10.42 -15.12 0.27
CA ALA A 35 11.12 -15.01 -1.01
C ALA A 35 12.50 -15.71 -1.03
N GLY A 36 12.85 -16.49 -0.01
CA GLY A 36 14.13 -17.20 0.11
C GLY A 36 15.36 -16.27 0.21
N LYS A 37 15.15 -14.95 0.37
CA LYS A 37 16.23 -13.98 0.50
C LYS A 37 16.57 -13.85 1.97
N ARG A 38 17.61 -14.55 2.43
CA ARG A 38 18.27 -14.24 3.72
C ARG A 38 18.72 -12.78 3.71
N ARG A 39 18.02 -11.94 4.48
CA ARG A 39 18.44 -10.65 5.06
C ARG A 39 19.41 -9.77 4.26
N LYS A 40 19.15 -9.51 2.97
CA LYS A 40 19.76 -8.32 2.34
C LYS A 40 18.95 -7.12 2.80
N GLU A 41 19.53 -6.28 3.67
CA GLU A 41 18.89 -5.09 4.24
C GLU A 41 18.22 -4.23 3.16
N ASP A 42 18.90 -4.02 2.04
CA ASP A 42 18.35 -3.32 0.87
C ASP A 42 17.04 -3.93 0.34
N ALA A 43 16.94 -5.26 0.33
CA ALA A 43 15.74 -5.94 -0.15
C ALA A 43 14.57 -5.73 0.82
N VAL A 44 14.82 -5.80 2.12
CA VAL A 44 13.82 -5.53 3.17
C VAL A 44 13.37 -4.08 3.08
N GLN A 45 14.31 -3.14 2.97
CA GLN A 45 14.00 -1.71 2.87
C GLN A 45 13.16 -1.38 1.63
N ASN A 46 13.47 -1.99 0.49
CA ASN A 46 12.68 -1.83 -0.73
C ASN A 46 11.27 -2.42 -0.61
N ILE A 47 11.11 -3.56 0.07
CA ILE A 47 9.80 -4.15 0.36
C ILE A 47 9.02 -3.25 1.31
N LYS A 48 9.65 -2.77 2.38
CA LYS A 48 9.06 -1.88 3.39
C LYS A 48 8.56 -0.57 2.76
N THR A 49 9.37 0.02 1.88
CA THR A 49 8.99 1.22 1.14
C THR A 49 7.78 0.96 0.24
N ALA A 50 7.78 -0.14 -0.52
CA ALA A 50 6.65 -0.54 -1.35
C ALA A 50 5.38 -0.79 -0.54
N LEU A 51 5.51 -1.48 0.59
CA LEU A 51 4.40 -1.74 1.51
C LEU A 51 3.82 -0.44 2.07
N SER A 52 4.68 0.48 2.50
CA SER A 52 4.28 1.78 3.02
C SER A 52 3.47 2.61 2.00
N VAL A 53 3.96 2.67 0.76
CA VAL A 53 3.27 3.38 -0.34
C VAL A 53 1.91 2.73 -0.65
N ILE A 54 1.87 1.40 -0.76
CA ILE A 54 0.63 0.67 -1.08
C ILE A 54 -0.41 0.84 0.03
N LEU A 55 -0.01 0.65 1.30
CA LEU A 55 -0.93 0.76 2.43
C LEU A 55 -1.46 2.19 2.59
N PHE A 56 -0.63 3.21 2.39
CA PHE A 56 -1.09 4.59 2.42
C PHE A 56 -2.19 4.83 1.38
N ASN A 57 -1.96 4.42 0.14
CA ASN A 57 -2.92 4.61 -0.94
C ASN A 57 -4.22 3.83 -0.69
N LEU A 58 -4.12 2.60 -0.17
CA LEU A 58 -5.28 1.79 0.19
C LEU A 58 -6.12 2.42 1.30
N LEU A 59 -5.48 2.89 2.38
CA LEU A 59 -6.15 3.56 3.48
C LEU A 59 -6.79 4.87 3.04
N ARG A 60 -6.08 5.67 2.24
CA ARG A 60 -6.60 6.92 1.67
C ARG A 60 -7.79 6.65 0.76
N SER A 61 -7.68 5.69 -0.15
CA SER A 61 -8.79 5.31 -1.06
C SER A 61 -9.98 4.82 -0.25
N HIS A 62 -9.76 3.99 0.76
CA HIS A 62 -10.84 3.50 1.61
C HIS A 62 -11.54 4.62 2.40
N ALA A 63 -10.77 5.58 2.94
CA ALA A 63 -11.31 6.69 3.71
C ALA A 63 -12.12 7.68 2.86
N LEU A 64 -11.69 7.93 1.60
CA LEU A 64 -12.37 8.87 0.70
C LEU A 64 -13.49 8.22 -0.10
N HIS A 65 -13.24 7.01 -0.62
CA HIS A 65 -14.12 6.28 -1.53
C HIS A 65 -14.05 4.76 -1.27
N PRO A 66 -14.78 4.23 -0.26
CA PRO A 66 -14.70 2.83 0.15
C PRO A 66 -14.93 1.80 -0.97
N SER A 67 -15.70 2.15 -1.98
CA SER A 67 -16.03 1.29 -3.13
C SER A 67 -14.95 1.29 -4.23
N GLN A 68 -14.03 2.26 -4.21
CA GLN A 68 -13.00 2.40 -5.24
C GLN A 68 -11.68 1.78 -4.78
N GLY A 69 -11.14 0.92 -5.66
CA GLY A 69 -9.82 0.33 -5.47
C GLY A 69 -8.71 1.29 -5.91
N VAL A 70 -7.47 0.91 -5.67
CA VAL A 70 -6.29 1.59 -6.20
C VAL A 70 -5.82 0.88 -7.46
N ARG A 71 -5.70 1.61 -8.57
CA ARG A 71 -5.13 1.12 -9.83
C ARG A 71 -3.61 1.12 -9.77
N MET A 72 -3.00 0.05 -10.23
CA MET A 72 -1.56 -0.01 -10.39
C MET A 72 -1.16 -0.84 -11.59
N ASP A 73 -0.02 -0.46 -12.16
CA ASP A 73 0.65 -1.29 -13.15
C ASP A 73 1.54 -2.32 -12.45
N LEU A 74 1.40 -3.57 -12.86
CA LEU A 74 2.24 -4.69 -12.44
C LEU A 74 3.06 -5.25 -13.62
N SER A 75 3.09 -4.57 -14.77
CA SER A 75 3.88 -4.90 -15.96
C SER A 75 5.39 -4.89 -15.67
N SER A 76 6.19 -5.39 -16.62
CA SER A 76 7.64 -5.60 -16.48
C SER A 76 8.44 -4.32 -16.30
N ASP A 77 7.85 -3.19 -16.67
CA ASP A 77 8.55 -1.92 -16.68
C ASP A 77 8.62 -1.34 -15.26
N GLY A 78 9.82 -0.89 -14.90
CA GLY A 78 10.05 -0.20 -13.64
C GLY A 78 9.36 1.16 -13.65
N TYR A 79 8.98 1.64 -12.47
CA TYR A 79 8.54 3.02 -12.34
C TYR A 79 9.74 3.96 -12.56
N PRO A 80 9.64 4.95 -13.48
CA PRO A 80 10.74 5.89 -13.71
C PRO A 80 11.03 6.68 -12.43
N LYS A 81 12.30 7.01 -12.20
CA LYS A 81 12.71 7.88 -11.09
C LYS A 81 12.28 9.32 -11.41
N GLY A 82 11.79 10.05 -10.42
CA GLY A 82 11.44 11.46 -10.56
C GLY A 82 10.52 11.95 -9.45
N PRO A 83 9.96 13.16 -9.58
CA PRO A 83 9.04 13.74 -8.59
C PRO A 83 7.81 12.86 -8.30
N LEU A 84 7.36 12.10 -9.30
CA LEU A 84 6.23 11.17 -9.19
C LEU A 84 6.62 9.77 -8.68
N ASN A 85 7.89 9.56 -8.32
CA ASN A 85 8.43 8.34 -7.72
C ASN A 85 9.70 8.66 -6.90
N PRO A 86 9.59 9.52 -5.86
CA PRO A 86 10.75 10.04 -5.13
C PRO A 86 11.46 8.93 -4.34
N TYR A 87 10.72 7.90 -3.90
CA TYR A 87 11.24 6.77 -3.13
C TYR A 87 11.83 5.64 -4.00
N ARG A 88 11.96 5.86 -5.31
CA ARG A 88 12.53 4.88 -6.26
C ARG A 88 11.85 3.51 -6.17
N LEU A 89 10.52 3.51 -6.12
CA LEU A 89 9.71 2.31 -5.93
C LEU A 89 10.00 1.29 -7.04
N GLY A 90 10.56 0.14 -6.67
CA GLY A 90 10.87 -0.93 -7.61
C GLY A 90 9.64 -1.80 -7.91
N ILE A 91 9.34 -2.01 -9.20
CA ILE A 91 8.19 -2.83 -9.63
C ILE A 91 8.22 -4.26 -9.07
N ARG A 92 9.42 -4.84 -8.92
CA ARG A 92 9.61 -6.17 -8.32
C ARG A 92 9.16 -6.20 -6.86
N SER A 93 9.44 -5.15 -6.08
CA SER A 93 9.03 -5.05 -4.68
C SER A 93 7.52 -4.87 -4.56
N VAL A 94 6.93 -4.03 -5.43
CA VAL A 94 5.47 -3.84 -5.51
C VAL A 94 4.77 -5.17 -5.78
N ARG A 95 5.21 -5.93 -6.79
CA ARG A 95 4.62 -7.25 -7.08
C ARG A 95 4.74 -8.22 -5.92
N LYS A 96 5.88 -8.23 -5.22
CA LYS A 96 6.08 -9.09 -4.05
C LYS A 96 5.09 -8.75 -2.94
N VAL A 97 4.96 -7.47 -2.61
CA VAL A 97 4.01 -7.01 -1.60
C VAL A 97 2.58 -7.37 -2.01
N VAL A 98 2.16 -7.04 -3.22
CA VAL A 98 0.80 -7.35 -3.69
C VAL A 98 0.54 -8.86 -3.69
N LYS A 99 1.51 -9.67 -4.14
CA LYS A 99 1.37 -11.13 -4.13
C LYS A 99 1.22 -11.66 -2.71
N TYR A 100 2.04 -11.19 -1.77
CA TYR A 100 1.95 -11.59 -0.36
C TYR A 100 0.61 -11.21 0.26
N LEU A 101 0.19 -9.95 0.13
CA LEU A 101 -1.05 -9.45 0.72
C LEU A 101 -2.28 -10.13 0.13
N ALA A 102 -2.27 -10.46 -1.17
CA ALA A 102 -3.40 -11.13 -1.82
C ALA A 102 -3.47 -12.63 -1.50
N ASN A 103 -2.32 -13.27 -1.23
CA ASN A 103 -2.23 -14.72 -0.99
C ASN A 103 -2.10 -15.09 0.50
N SER A 104 -2.08 -14.09 1.40
CA SER A 104 -2.11 -14.36 2.83
C SER A 104 -3.42 -15.06 3.22
N ASN A 105 -3.42 -15.78 4.34
CA ASN A 105 -4.62 -16.42 4.88
C ASN A 105 -4.95 -15.83 6.27
N PRO A 106 -6.03 -15.06 6.43
CA PRO A 106 -6.93 -14.57 5.36
C PRO A 106 -6.25 -13.51 4.44
N PRO A 107 -6.81 -13.23 3.25
CA PRO A 107 -6.28 -12.20 2.34
C PRO A 107 -6.30 -10.81 2.97
N LEU A 108 -5.18 -10.10 2.91
CA LEU A 108 -5.05 -8.73 3.41
C LEU A 108 -5.48 -7.68 2.38
N ILE A 109 -5.58 -8.05 1.11
CA ILE A 109 -6.18 -7.23 0.06
C ILE A 109 -7.06 -8.07 -0.85
N HIS A 110 -8.06 -7.44 -1.45
CA HIS A 110 -8.76 -7.99 -2.60
C HIS A 110 -8.10 -7.49 -3.88
N LYS A 111 -7.95 -8.37 -4.87
CA LYS A 111 -7.28 -8.05 -6.13
C LYS A 111 -8.17 -8.41 -7.31
N LYS A 112 -8.38 -7.45 -8.21
CA LYS A 112 -9.00 -7.66 -9.52
C LYS A 112 -7.95 -7.42 -10.59
N GLY A 113 -7.59 -8.48 -11.30
CA GLY A 113 -6.69 -8.37 -12.45
C GLY A 113 -7.37 -7.64 -13.59
N GLY A 114 -6.62 -6.79 -14.27
CA GLY A 114 -6.98 -6.31 -15.59
C GLY A 114 -6.56 -7.34 -16.65
N ASN A 115 -7.47 -7.72 -17.54
CA ASN A 115 -7.12 -8.53 -18.71
C ASN A 115 -6.36 -7.67 -19.75
N PHE A 116 -5.74 -8.29 -20.75
CA PHE A 116 -5.29 -7.54 -21.92
C PHE A 116 -6.45 -7.45 -22.90
N ASP A 117 -6.83 -6.23 -23.30
CA ASP A 117 -7.78 -6.03 -24.39
C ASP A 117 -7.06 -6.24 -25.72
N LYS A 118 -7.27 -7.40 -26.35
CA LYS A 118 -6.68 -7.71 -27.66
C LYS A 118 -7.18 -6.78 -28.77
N VAL A 119 -8.39 -6.25 -28.65
CA VAL A 119 -9.01 -5.39 -29.68
C VAL A 119 -8.44 -3.97 -29.61
N ARG A 120 -8.24 -3.46 -28.39
CA ARG A 120 -7.71 -2.10 -28.16
C ARG A 120 -6.19 -2.04 -28.02
N GLY A 121 -5.51 -3.18 -27.89
CA GLY A 121 -4.08 -3.24 -27.61
C GLY A 121 -3.70 -2.71 -26.22
N LEU A 122 -4.66 -2.61 -25.29
CA LEU A 122 -4.46 -1.99 -23.99
C LEU A 122 -4.38 -3.03 -22.89
N LYS A 123 -3.37 -2.91 -22.02
CA LYS A 123 -3.27 -3.71 -20.81
C LYS A 123 -4.13 -3.07 -19.73
N TYR A 124 -5.15 -3.78 -19.24
CA TYR A 124 -5.93 -3.27 -18.11
C TYR A 124 -5.08 -3.30 -16.83
N SER A 125 -5.15 -2.21 -16.06
CA SER A 125 -4.46 -2.08 -14.78
C SER A 125 -5.01 -3.07 -13.76
N THR A 126 -4.17 -3.49 -12.81
CA THR A 126 -4.67 -4.23 -11.63
C THR A 126 -5.32 -3.25 -10.67
N GLU A 127 -6.50 -3.58 -10.17
CA GLU A 127 -7.17 -2.85 -9.09
C GLU A 127 -7.08 -3.66 -7.79
N ILE A 128 -6.80 -2.97 -6.68
CA ILE A 128 -6.74 -3.59 -5.36
C ILE A 128 -7.58 -2.82 -4.32
N TRP A 129 -8.16 -3.54 -3.37
CA TRP A 129 -8.93 -2.99 -2.25
C TRP A 129 -8.35 -3.52 -0.94
N ILE A 130 -8.48 -2.72 0.11
CA ILE A 130 -8.15 -3.15 1.47
C ILE A 130 -9.18 -4.17 1.96
N SER A 131 -8.74 -5.26 2.60
CA SER A 131 -9.65 -6.20 3.27
C SER A 131 -9.96 -5.75 4.70
N ASP A 132 -11.02 -6.29 5.29
CA ASP A 132 -11.37 -5.99 6.69
C ASP A 132 -10.31 -6.49 7.67
N ASP A 133 -9.66 -7.63 7.39
CA ASP A 133 -8.56 -8.15 8.21
C ASP A 133 -7.38 -7.19 8.27
N LEU A 134 -7.01 -6.58 7.13
CA LEU A 134 -5.94 -5.59 7.10
C LEU A 134 -6.33 -4.32 7.86
N LYS A 135 -7.59 -3.88 7.77
CA LYS A 135 -8.09 -2.75 8.58
C LYS A 135 -7.98 -3.05 10.07
N ILE A 136 -8.44 -4.22 10.51
CA ILE A 136 -8.38 -4.64 11.91
C ILE A 136 -6.93 -4.69 12.39
N LYS A 137 -6.01 -5.25 11.61
CA LYS A 137 -4.57 -5.29 11.94
C LYS A 137 -3.98 -3.89 12.13
N ILE A 138 -4.30 -2.96 11.23
CA ILE A 138 -3.82 -1.57 11.31
C ILE A 138 -4.44 -0.86 12.52
N LEU A 139 -5.73 -1.05 12.77
CA LEU A 139 -6.43 -0.46 13.93
C LEU A 139 -5.89 -0.98 15.25
N ASN A 140 -5.63 -2.29 15.36
CA ASN A 140 -5.02 -2.88 16.55
C ASN A 140 -3.61 -2.31 16.77
N TYR A 141 -2.79 -2.25 15.71
CA TYR A 141 -1.48 -1.61 15.80
C TYR A 141 -1.58 -0.16 16.29
N MET A 142 -2.53 0.63 15.77
CA MET A 142 -2.73 2.01 16.21
C MET A 142 -3.18 2.09 17.67
N LYS A 143 -4.00 1.15 18.15
CA LYS A 143 -4.42 1.10 19.57
C LYS A 143 -3.25 0.76 20.49
N ASP A 144 -2.48 -0.27 20.12
CA ASP A 144 -1.34 -0.76 20.90
C ASP A 144 -0.17 0.24 20.92
N TYR A 145 -0.08 1.09 19.90
CA TYR A 145 0.92 2.17 19.85
C TYR A 145 0.41 3.47 20.51
N LYS A 146 -0.92 3.71 20.50
CA LYS A 146 -1.56 4.85 21.19
C LYS A 146 -1.87 4.60 22.67
N SER A 147 -1.63 3.42 23.23
CA SER A 147 -1.66 3.20 24.68
C SER A 147 -0.59 3.99 25.45
N TYR A 148 0.29 4.75 24.77
CA TYR A 148 1.11 5.81 25.36
C TYR A 148 0.54 7.24 25.23
N GLN A 149 -0.55 7.47 24.49
CA GLN A 149 -1.30 8.74 24.46
C GLN A 149 -2.77 8.48 24.12
N ILE A 150 -3.57 8.14 25.14
CA ILE A 150 -5.03 8.08 25.00
C ILE A 150 -5.56 9.52 25.07
N ILE A 151 -5.91 10.08 23.92
CA ILE A 151 -6.91 11.16 23.82
C ILE A 151 -8.18 10.52 23.25
N PRO A 152 -9.35 10.69 23.89
CA PRO A 152 -10.58 10.02 23.50
C PRO A 152 -11.05 10.49 22.11
N MET A 153 -11.11 9.59 21.14
CA MET A 153 -11.66 9.84 19.81
C MET A 153 -13.19 9.72 19.83
N ASN A 154 -13.87 10.80 20.23
CA ASN A 154 -15.14 11.15 19.61
C ASN A 154 -14.83 12.12 18.47
N TYR A 155 -15.44 11.90 17.30
CA TYR A 155 -15.19 12.56 16.00
C TYR A 155 -14.02 11.98 15.19
N ILE A 156 -14.35 11.04 14.30
CA ILE A 156 -13.51 10.60 13.20
C ILE A 156 -13.53 11.69 12.10
N HIS A 157 -12.76 12.75 12.31
CA HIS A 157 -12.01 13.38 11.23
C HIS A 157 -10.59 12.86 11.39
N TYR A 158 -10.05 12.10 10.43
CA TYR A 158 -8.66 11.65 10.43
C TYR A 158 -7.73 12.81 9.99
N PRO A 159 -6.96 13.47 10.87
CA PRO A 159 -6.00 14.50 10.48
C PRO A 159 -4.56 14.05 10.81
N LEU A 160 -4.28 12.74 10.77
CA LEU A 160 -2.98 12.17 11.19
C LEU A 160 -2.22 11.43 10.09
N LEU A 161 -2.61 11.61 8.81
CA LEU A 161 -1.93 10.93 7.69
C LEU A 161 -1.07 11.87 6.82
N VAL A 162 -0.89 13.14 7.16
CA VAL A 162 -0.02 14.03 6.40
C VAL A 162 1.08 14.57 7.30
N THR A 163 2.28 14.02 7.16
CA THR A 163 3.49 14.76 7.53
C THR A 163 3.89 15.53 6.27
N HIS A 164 3.67 16.85 6.29
CA HIS A 164 4.45 17.73 5.43
C HIS A 164 5.90 17.61 5.92
N LEU A 165 6.81 17.35 4.99
CA LEU A 165 8.23 17.51 5.19
C LEU A 165 8.49 19.00 5.45
N GLU A 166 8.92 19.34 6.66
CA GLU A 166 9.88 20.43 6.89
C GLU A 166 11.29 19.83 6.91
#